data_AF-A0A349JGV7-F1
#
_entry.id   AF-A0A349JGV7-F1
#
_cell.length_a   1.000
_cell.length_b   1.000
_cell.length_c   1.000
_cell.angle_alpha   90.00
_cell.angle_beta   90.00
_cell.angle_gamma   90.00
#
_symmetry.space_group_name_H-M   'P 1'
#
loop_
_entity.id
_entity.type
_entity.pdbx_description
1 polymer ?
#
loop_
_entity_poly.entity_id
_entity_poly.type
_entity_poly.pdbx_seq_one_letter_code
_entity_poly.pdbx_strand_id
1 'polypeptide(L)'
;MGYTTIFDGTFNLNKRLLDSEALYLLEFSRSRRIKRNPAILQSIPDPAREAVGLPVGEEGCYFVNEKWDEDSEVSVVDYNRPPKTQPGLWCKWIPTSDGGGIKWNGAEKFYDYVEWLQYLIDNFLKPWGYVLNGEVNWQGENEEDIGIIVVASNQIIFPEGAKELLRYAVSPVSVPKFVWDCFKTMEVAGFSLTNWKEVIDKAVELGQGEAALWIQPNFDKYFDGLERGFEFEG
;
A
#
# COMPACT_ATOMS: atom_id res chain seq x y z
N MET A 1 10.42 10.19 -11.48
CA MET A 1 11.35 9.04 -11.60
C MET A 1 10.83 7.94 -10.68
N GLY A 2 10.97 6.67 -11.03
CA GLY A 2 10.57 5.58 -10.14
C GLY A 2 11.59 4.47 -10.18
N TYR A 3 11.59 3.67 -9.12
CA TYR A 3 12.59 2.64 -8.85
C TYR A 3 12.01 1.28 -9.23
N THR A 4 12.78 0.52 -9.99
CA THR A 4 12.38 -0.81 -10.46
C THR A 4 12.80 -1.87 -9.45
N THR A 5 11.89 -2.77 -9.11
CA THR A 5 12.19 -3.93 -8.27
C THR A 5 11.69 -5.19 -8.95
N ILE A 6 12.57 -6.16 -9.12
CA ILE A 6 12.28 -7.46 -9.72
C ILE A 6 12.15 -8.47 -8.60
N PHE A 7 11.13 -9.32 -8.68
CA PHE A 7 10.88 -10.38 -7.70
C PHE A 7 10.99 -11.75 -8.36
N ASP A 8 11.68 -12.68 -7.72
CA ASP A 8 11.82 -14.06 -8.15
C ASP A 8 11.40 -15.03 -7.03
N GLY A 9 10.50 -15.95 -7.37
CA GLY A 9 9.90 -16.89 -6.43
C GLY A 9 8.38 -16.81 -6.39
N THR A 10 7.79 -17.58 -5.47
CA THR A 10 6.33 -17.66 -5.28
C THR A 10 6.06 -18.11 -3.85
N PHE A 11 5.08 -17.48 -3.21
CA PHE A 11 4.53 -17.95 -1.94
C PHE A 11 3.47 -19.01 -2.19
N ASN A 12 3.52 -20.11 -1.45
CA ASN A 12 2.63 -21.25 -1.61
C ASN A 12 1.53 -21.22 -0.53
N LEU A 13 0.31 -21.51 -0.96
CA LEU A 13 -0.83 -21.72 -0.09
C LEU A 13 -0.94 -23.19 0.29
N ASN A 14 -1.45 -23.48 1.48
CA ASN A 14 -1.72 -24.84 1.94
C ASN A 14 -2.82 -25.57 1.16
N LYS A 15 -3.64 -24.84 0.39
CA LYS A 15 -4.72 -25.35 -0.46
C LYS A 15 -5.00 -24.34 -1.57
N ARG A 16 -5.62 -24.80 -2.66
CA ARG A 16 -6.00 -23.94 -3.79
C ARG A 16 -7.08 -22.92 -3.41
N LEU A 17 -6.95 -21.68 -3.88
CA LEU A 17 -7.99 -20.65 -3.79
C LEU A 17 -9.27 -21.10 -4.51
N LEU A 18 -10.43 -20.69 -4.00
CA LEU A 18 -11.65 -20.77 -4.78
C LEU A 18 -11.54 -19.86 -6.00
N ASP A 19 -12.21 -20.21 -7.10
CA ASP A 19 -12.14 -19.41 -8.33
C ASP A 19 -12.65 -17.98 -8.09
N SER A 20 -13.66 -17.78 -7.24
CA SER A 20 -14.15 -16.45 -6.83
C SER A 20 -13.11 -15.63 -6.06
N GLU A 21 -12.35 -16.27 -5.16
CA GLU A 21 -11.27 -15.61 -4.39
C GLU A 21 -10.09 -15.25 -5.28
N ALA A 22 -9.68 -16.15 -6.18
CA ALA A 22 -8.63 -15.89 -7.14
C ALA A 22 -9.01 -14.74 -8.10
N LEU A 23 -10.26 -14.73 -8.60
CA LEU A 23 -10.78 -13.63 -9.42
C LEU A 23 -10.79 -12.31 -8.65
N TYR A 24 -11.28 -12.30 -7.41
CA TYR A 24 -11.30 -11.09 -6.60
C TYR A 24 -9.88 -10.53 -6.38
N LEU A 25 -8.91 -11.38 -5.99
CA LEU A 25 -7.53 -10.93 -5.77
C LEU A 25 -6.87 -10.41 -7.06
N LEU A 26 -7.22 -10.99 -8.21
CA LEU A 26 -6.76 -10.52 -9.50
C LEU A 26 -7.32 -9.14 -9.85
N GLU A 27 -8.62 -8.92 -9.67
CA GLU A 27 -9.25 -7.61 -9.88
C GLU A 27 -8.73 -6.58 -8.85
N PHE A 28 -8.52 -6.99 -7.60
CA PHE A 28 -7.90 -6.16 -6.56
C PHE A 28 -6.52 -5.64 -6.99
N SER A 29 -5.65 -6.50 -7.54
CA SER A 29 -4.32 -6.10 -8.02
C SER A 29 -4.37 -5.21 -9.28
N ARG A 30 -5.38 -5.40 -10.13
CA ARG A 30 -5.57 -4.59 -11.36
C ARG A 30 -6.11 -3.20 -11.07
N SER A 31 -6.94 -3.07 -10.04
CA SER A 31 -7.55 -1.81 -9.65
C SER A 31 -6.57 -0.82 -9.04
N ARG A 32 -6.81 0.48 -9.26
CA ARG A 32 -6.09 1.53 -8.54
C ARG A 32 -6.73 1.75 -7.18
N ARG A 33 -5.93 1.56 -6.13
CA ARG A 33 -6.38 1.69 -4.75
C ARG A 33 -6.52 3.17 -4.41
N ILE A 34 -7.72 3.74 -4.58
CA ILE A 34 -8.00 5.17 -4.31
C ILE A 34 -9.14 5.33 -3.30
N LYS A 35 -9.11 6.44 -2.57
CA LYS A 35 -10.05 6.79 -1.51
C LYS A 35 -11.41 7.12 -2.13
N ARG A 36 -12.42 6.39 -1.68
CA ARG A 36 -13.80 6.51 -2.17
C ARG A 36 -14.79 6.72 -1.04
N ASN A 37 -15.96 7.23 -1.38
CA ASN A 37 -17.09 7.37 -0.47
C ASN A 37 -17.83 6.03 -0.34
N PRO A 38 -17.78 5.35 0.83
CA PRO A 38 -18.41 4.05 1.00
C PRO A 38 -19.94 4.09 0.88
N ALA A 39 -20.58 5.23 1.17
CA ALA A 39 -22.04 5.36 1.08
C ALA A 39 -22.51 5.33 -0.38
N ILE A 40 -21.73 5.90 -1.31
CA ILE A 40 -22.02 5.85 -2.75
C ILE A 40 -21.74 4.45 -3.29
N LEU A 41 -20.62 3.84 -2.88
CA LEU A 41 -20.24 2.49 -3.32
C LEU A 41 -21.24 1.39 -2.92
N GLN A 42 -22.04 1.60 -1.86
CA GLN A 42 -23.08 0.64 -1.46
C GLN A 42 -24.14 0.40 -2.54
N SER A 43 -24.41 1.39 -3.41
CA SER A 43 -25.36 1.26 -4.51
C SER A 43 -24.72 0.81 -5.83
N ILE A 44 -23.40 0.64 -5.87
CA ILE A 44 -22.67 0.30 -7.09
C ILE A 44 -22.38 -1.20 -7.08
N PRO A 45 -22.78 -1.93 -8.15
CA PRO A 45 -22.50 -3.36 -8.23
C PRO A 45 -21.00 -3.65 -8.14
N ASP A 46 -20.63 -4.65 -7.34
CA ASP A 46 -19.27 -5.20 -7.34
C ASP A 46 -19.35 -6.73 -7.22
N PRO A 47 -19.63 -7.44 -8.33
CA PRO A 47 -19.89 -8.87 -8.28
C PRO A 47 -18.70 -9.68 -7.75
N ALA A 48 -17.46 -9.25 -8.00
CA ALA A 48 -16.28 -9.96 -7.53
C ALA A 48 -16.15 -9.86 -6.00
N ARG A 49 -16.33 -8.66 -5.43
CA ARG A 49 -16.35 -8.44 -3.97
C ARG A 49 -17.50 -9.18 -3.29
N GLU A 50 -18.69 -9.13 -3.88
CA GLU A 50 -19.88 -9.81 -3.34
C GLU A 50 -19.73 -11.33 -3.34
N ALA A 51 -19.12 -11.90 -4.38
CA ALA A 51 -18.88 -13.34 -4.49
C ALA A 51 -17.96 -13.91 -3.40
N VAL A 52 -17.13 -13.08 -2.77
CA VAL A 52 -16.26 -13.45 -1.65
C VAL A 52 -16.78 -12.95 -0.30
N GLY A 53 -17.99 -12.38 -0.27
CA GLY A 53 -18.68 -11.96 0.96
C GLY A 53 -18.04 -10.76 1.67
N LEU A 54 -17.25 -9.95 0.97
CA LEU A 54 -16.61 -8.78 1.57
C LEU A 54 -17.56 -7.57 1.59
N PRO A 55 -17.54 -6.73 2.64
CA PRO A 55 -18.23 -5.44 2.63
C PRO A 55 -17.52 -4.47 1.67
N VAL A 56 -18.09 -3.30 1.40
CA VAL A 56 -17.39 -2.22 0.67
C VAL A 56 -16.07 -1.81 1.36
N GLY A 57 -16.08 -1.87 2.70
CA GLY A 57 -14.94 -1.49 3.53
C GLY A 57 -14.83 0.01 3.76
N GLU A 58 -13.95 0.38 4.69
CA GLU A 58 -13.66 1.78 4.97
C GLU A 58 -13.00 2.44 3.75
N GLU A 59 -13.48 3.64 3.40
CA GLU A 59 -13.00 4.39 2.23
C GLU A 59 -13.01 3.59 0.91
N GLY A 60 -13.84 2.54 0.82
CA GLY A 60 -13.92 1.66 -0.34
C GLY A 60 -12.78 0.65 -0.46
N CYS A 61 -12.12 0.29 0.66
CA CYS A 61 -10.91 -0.54 0.64
C CYS A 61 -11.09 -1.96 0.05
N TYR A 62 -12.30 -2.47 -0.12
CA TYR A 62 -12.53 -3.76 -0.78
C TYR A 62 -13.27 -3.66 -2.11
N PHE A 63 -13.54 -2.45 -2.59
CA PHE A 63 -14.11 -2.25 -3.91
C PHE A 63 -13.05 -2.55 -4.99
N VAL A 64 -13.44 -3.29 -6.03
CA VAL A 64 -12.58 -3.71 -7.15
C VAL A 64 -13.23 -3.53 -8.52
N ASN A 65 -14.53 -3.23 -8.59
CA ASN A 65 -15.21 -3.03 -9.86
C ASN A 65 -14.90 -1.65 -10.47
N GLU A 66 -13.74 -1.52 -11.11
CA GLU A 66 -13.31 -0.32 -11.84
C GLU A 66 -13.57 -0.41 -13.35
N LYS A 67 -14.47 -1.29 -13.80
CA LYS A 67 -14.98 -1.15 -15.16
C LYS A 67 -15.48 0.28 -15.28
N TRP A 68 -15.00 1.00 -16.31
CA TRP A 68 -15.21 2.42 -16.63
C TRP A 68 -16.69 2.84 -16.65
N ASP A 69 -17.32 2.70 -15.51
CA ASP A 69 -18.69 2.98 -15.23
C ASP A 69 -18.68 4.37 -14.62
N GLU A 70 -19.32 5.30 -15.31
CA GLU A 70 -19.47 6.69 -14.86
C GLU A 70 -20.02 6.74 -13.42
N ASP A 71 -20.80 5.72 -13.05
CA ASP A 71 -21.37 5.54 -11.72
C ASP A 71 -20.31 5.34 -10.63
N SER A 72 -19.14 4.76 -10.95
CA SER A 72 -18.06 4.57 -9.97
C SER A 72 -17.21 5.83 -9.74
N GLU A 73 -17.11 6.70 -10.74
CA GLU A 73 -16.33 7.95 -10.66
C GLU A 73 -16.91 8.93 -9.64
N VAL A 74 -18.25 8.95 -9.49
CA VAL A 74 -18.90 9.82 -8.47
C VAL A 74 -18.58 9.40 -7.04
N SER A 75 -18.06 8.20 -6.83
CA SER A 75 -17.60 7.74 -5.51
C SER A 75 -16.21 8.22 -5.15
N VAL A 76 -15.40 8.70 -6.11
CA VAL A 76 -14.01 9.08 -5.89
C VAL A 76 -13.94 10.33 -5.03
N VAL A 77 -13.25 10.23 -3.89
CA VAL A 77 -13.00 11.35 -2.97
C VAL A 77 -11.61 11.92 -3.19
N ASP A 78 -10.61 11.04 -3.36
CA ASP A 78 -9.25 11.45 -3.69
C ASP A 78 -8.58 10.39 -4.56
N TYR A 79 -8.26 10.78 -5.80
CA TYR A 79 -7.67 9.91 -6.81
C TYR A 79 -6.20 9.57 -6.54
N ASN A 80 -5.50 10.37 -5.75
CA ASN A 80 -4.07 10.21 -5.46
C ASN A 80 -3.81 9.74 -4.02
N ARG A 81 -4.85 9.39 -3.27
CA ARG A 81 -4.73 8.79 -1.94
C ARG A 81 -5.39 7.42 -1.90
N PRO A 82 -4.72 6.39 -1.39
CA PRO A 82 -5.38 5.12 -1.17
C PRO A 82 -6.33 5.20 0.04
N PRO A 83 -7.24 4.22 0.19
CA PRO A 83 -7.98 4.03 1.42
C PRO A 83 -7.02 3.92 2.60
N LYS A 84 -7.38 4.49 3.75
CA LYS A 84 -6.45 4.65 4.85
C LYS A 84 -5.86 3.33 5.37
N THR A 85 -6.61 2.24 5.28
CA THR A 85 -6.14 0.93 5.74
C THR A 85 -5.17 0.25 4.77
N GLN A 86 -4.91 0.84 3.60
CA GLN A 86 -4.11 0.23 2.54
C GLN A 86 -2.70 0.82 2.47
N PRO A 87 -1.69 0.01 2.13
CA PRO A 87 -0.30 0.47 2.06
C PRO A 87 -0.08 1.55 1.00
N GLY A 88 -0.65 1.39 -0.20
CA GLY A 88 -0.38 2.31 -1.31
C GLY A 88 -1.48 2.30 -2.38
N LEU A 89 -1.17 2.86 -3.54
CA LEU A 89 -2.11 2.93 -4.68
C LEU A 89 -2.17 1.64 -5.51
N TRP A 90 -1.16 0.77 -5.40
CA TRP A 90 -1.01 -0.37 -6.31
C TRP A 90 -0.48 -1.62 -5.59
N CYS A 91 -1.32 -2.65 -5.48
CA CYS A 91 -0.88 -3.98 -5.07
C CYS A 91 -0.47 -4.80 -6.31
N LYS A 92 0.78 -5.28 -6.36
CA LYS A 92 1.29 -6.07 -7.50
C LYS A 92 1.46 -7.57 -7.19
N TRP A 93 1.00 -8.01 -6.02
CA TRP A 93 0.84 -9.43 -5.71
C TRP A 93 -0.46 -9.95 -6.34
N ILE A 94 -0.37 -11.08 -7.04
CA ILE A 94 -1.48 -11.77 -7.69
C ILE A 94 -1.48 -13.26 -7.34
N PRO A 95 -2.64 -13.94 -7.40
CA PRO A 95 -2.67 -15.39 -7.32
C PRO A 95 -1.91 -16.02 -8.50
N THR A 96 -1.33 -17.20 -8.27
CA THR A 96 -0.81 -18.05 -9.33
C THR A 96 -1.96 -18.57 -10.21
N SER A 97 -1.65 -18.93 -11.46
CA SER A 97 -2.66 -19.39 -12.43
C SER A 97 -3.40 -20.66 -12.02
N ASP A 98 -2.76 -21.50 -11.20
CA ASP A 98 -3.35 -22.70 -10.61
C ASP A 98 -4.08 -22.44 -9.28
N GLY A 99 -4.04 -21.19 -8.77
CA GLY A 99 -4.61 -20.78 -7.49
C GLY A 99 -3.88 -21.34 -6.26
N GLY A 100 -2.71 -21.97 -6.44
CA GLY A 100 -1.94 -22.61 -5.38
C GLY A 100 -1.00 -21.66 -4.61
N GLY A 101 -0.88 -20.41 -5.03
CA GLY A 101 0.08 -19.48 -4.44
C GLY A 101 -0.18 -18.01 -4.78
N ILE A 102 0.72 -17.15 -4.32
CA ILE A 102 0.77 -15.71 -4.58
C ILE A 102 2.14 -15.38 -5.17
N LYS A 103 2.17 -14.58 -6.24
CA LYS A 103 3.40 -14.16 -6.94
C LYS A 103 3.32 -12.71 -7.41
N TRP A 104 4.47 -12.12 -7.73
CA TRP A 104 4.52 -10.80 -8.34
C TRP A 104 3.99 -10.86 -9.79
N ASN A 105 3.30 -9.80 -10.21
CA ASN A 105 2.68 -9.73 -11.53
C ASN A 105 3.62 -9.29 -12.66
N GLY A 106 4.90 -8.99 -12.36
CA GLY A 106 5.89 -8.57 -13.35
C GLY A 106 5.94 -7.07 -13.62
N ALA A 107 5.18 -6.24 -12.88
CA ALA A 107 5.19 -4.79 -13.07
C ALA A 107 6.41 -4.13 -12.41
N GLU A 108 7.15 -3.31 -13.18
CA GLU A 108 8.43 -2.69 -12.79
C GLU A 108 8.44 -2.05 -11.39
N LYS A 109 7.44 -1.21 -11.09
CA LYS A 109 7.36 -0.45 -9.83
C LYS A 109 6.41 -1.13 -8.86
N PHE A 110 6.95 -1.57 -7.73
CA PHE A 110 6.17 -2.15 -6.65
C PHE A 110 6.69 -1.69 -5.30
N TYR A 111 6.25 -0.50 -4.88
CA TYR A 111 6.49 -0.01 -3.53
C TYR A 111 5.63 -0.75 -2.51
N ASP A 112 6.04 -0.70 -1.24
CA ASP A 112 5.31 -1.27 -0.12
C ASP A 112 5.00 -2.76 -0.29
N TYR A 113 5.90 -3.50 -0.95
CA TYR A 113 5.64 -4.89 -1.34
C TYR A 113 5.50 -5.82 -0.13
N VAL A 114 6.18 -5.55 0.99
CA VAL A 114 6.05 -6.34 2.23
C VAL A 114 4.71 -6.03 2.90
N GLU A 115 4.34 -4.75 2.95
CA GLU A 115 3.13 -4.19 3.51
C GLU A 115 1.89 -4.69 2.76
N TRP A 116 1.96 -4.71 1.42
CA TRP A 116 0.93 -5.30 0.59
C TRP A 116 0.77 -6.79 0.82
N LEU A 117 1.88 -7.52 0.99
CA LEU A 117 1.81 -8.95 1.29
C LEU A 117 1.10 -9.20 2.62
N GLN A 118 1.46 -8.42 3.66
CA GLN A 118 0.81 -8.48 4.96
C GLN A 118 -0.69 -8.13 4.86
N TYR A 119 -1.02 -7.08 4.10
CA TYR A 119 -2.40 -6.68 3.87
C TYR A 119 -3.22 -7.83 3.26
N LEU A 120 -2.70 -8.51 2.24
CA LEU A 120 -3.37 -9.67 1.64
C LEU A 120 -3.54 -10.81 2.65
N ILE A 121 -2.52 -11.09 3.46
CA ILE A 121 -2.57 -12.12 4.49
C ILE A 121 -3.69 -11.82 5.50
N ASP A 122 -3.73 -10.62 6.07
CA ASP A 122 -4.64 -10.30 7.16
C ASP A 122 -6.07 -10.04 6.73
N ASN A 123 -6.27 -9.47 5.53
CA ASN A 123 -7.61 -9.08 5.06
C ASN A 123 -8.30 -10.17 4.24
N PHE A 124 -7.55 -11.07 3.61
CA PHE A 124 -8.11 -12.05 2.68
C PHE A 124 -7.70 -13.47 3.04
N LEU A 125 -6.41 -13.80 2.99
CA LEU A 125 -5.96 -15.20 3.07
C LEU A 125 -6.28 -15.84 4.43
N LYS A 126 -5.92 -15.17 5.53
CA LYS A 126 -6.17 -15.67 6.88
C LYS A 126 -7.66 -15.72 7.22
N PRO A 127 -8.48 -14.68 6.95
CA PRO A 127 -9.94 -14.75 7.11
C PRO A 127 -10.61 -15.87 6.31
N TRP A 128 -10.13 -16.17 5.10
CA TRP A 128 -10.63 -17.29 4.28
C TRP A 128 -10.04 -18.66 4.68
N GLY A 129 -9.17 -18.70 5.71
CA GLY A 129 -8.62 -19.94 6.26
C GLY A 129 -7.49 -20.56 5.44
N TYR A 130 -6.71 -19.73 4.75
CA TYR A 130 -5.50 -20.11 4.05
C TYR A 130 -4.24 -19.85 4.88
N VAL A 131 -3.21 -20.65 4.63
CA VAL A 131 -1.88 -20.49 5.21
C VAL A 131 -0.88 -20.31 4.09
N LEU A 132 -0.20 -19.16 4.10
CA LEU A 132 0.84 -18.77 3.17
C LEU A 132 2.22 -19.10 3.75
N ASN A 133 3.07 -19.71 2.94
CA ASN A 133 4.47 -19.98 3.25
C ASN A 133 5.34 -19.76 2.01
N GLY A 134 6.62 -19.47 2.19
CA GLY A 134 7.58 -19.47 1.10
C GLY A 134 8.48 -18.25 1.12
N GLU A 135 9.29 -18.17 0.08
CA GLU A 135 10.39 -17.24 0.00
C GLU A 135 10.38 -16.60 -1.39
N VAL A 136 10.57 -15.29 -1.43
CA VAL A 136 10.69 -14.51 -2.66
C VAL A 136 11.90 -13.61 -2.53
N ASN A 137 12.83 -13.75 -3.46
CA ASN A 137 13.97 -12.86 -3.58
C ASN A 137 13.54 -11.60 -4.33
N TRP A 138 14.15 -10.46 -4.00
CA TRP A 138 13.96 -9.22 -4.73
C TRP A 138 15.30 -8.54 -5.02
N GLN A 139 15.32 -7.81 -6.12
CA GLN A 139 16.47 -7.07 -6.63
C GLN A 139 16.00 -5.70 -7.11
N GLY A 140 16.53 -4.64 -6.51
CA GLY A 140 16.39 -3.28 -6.98
C GLY A 140 17.35 -2.93 -8.12
N GLU A 141 17.38 -1.67 -8.53
CA GLU A 141 18.20 -1.21 -9.66
C GLU A 141 19.71 -1.25 -9.38
N ASN A 142 20.13 -1.21 -8.11
CA ASN A 142 21.52 -1.36 -7.70
C ASN A 142 21.85 -2.81 -7.36
N GLU A 143 23.01 -3.32 -7.78
CA GLU A 143 23.43 -4.72 -7.55
C GLU A 143 23.45 -5.11 -6.06
N GLU A 144 23.69 -4.16 -5.17
CA GLU A 144 23.69 -4.37 -3.71
C GLU A 144 22.30 -4.26 -3.07
N ASP A 145 21.33 -3.71 -3.81
CA ASP A 145 19.95 -3.58 -3.34
C ASP A 145 19.20 -4.88 -3.59
N ILE A 146 19.49 -5.85 -2.74
CA ILE A 146 18.92 -7.20 -2.78
C ILE A 146 18.35 -7.57 -1.43
N GLY A 147 17.34 -8.43 -1.46
CA GLY A 147 16.84 -9.03 -0.25
C GLY A 147 15.92 -10.20 -0.50
N ILE A 148 15.34 -10.68 0.59
CA ILE A 148 14.43 -11.82 0.60
C ILE A 148 13.26 -11.51 1.51
N ILE A 149 12.08 -11.92 1.07
CA ILE A 149 10.86 -11.94 1.86
C ILE A 149 10.60 -13.39 2.23
N VAL A 150 10.52 -13.68 3.52
CA VAL A 150 10.26 -15.04 4.01
C VAL A 150 8.94 -15.00 4.78
N VAL A 151 7.99 -15.83 4.35
CA VAL A 151 6.72 -16.02 5.05
C VAL A 151 6.66 -17.44 5.61
N ALA A 152 6.35 -17.58 6.89
CA ALA A 152 5.99 -18.86 7.47
C ALA A 152 4.70 -18.74 8.28
N SER A 153 3.74 -19.60 7.98
CA SER A 153 2.46 -19.68 8.68
C SER A 153 1.75 -18.32 8.80
N ASN A 154 1.62 -17.60 7.68
CA ASN A 154 1.04 -16.25 7.61
C ASN A 154 1.81 -15.18 8.41
N GLN A 155 3.07 -15.41 8.76
CA GLN A 155 3.93 -14.42 9.41
C GLN A 155 5.12 -14.10 8.50
N ILE A 156 5.33 -12.83 8.24
CA ILE A 156 6.52 -12.34 7.55
C ILE A 156 7.69 -12.36 8.56
N ILE A 157 8.64 -13.26 8.34
CA ILE A 157 9.82 -13.46 9.18
C ILE A 157 10.99 -12.59 8.69
N PHE A 158 11.12 -12.43 7.37
CA PHE A 158 12.10 -11.53 6.76
C PHE A 158 11.41 -10.52 5.84
N PRO A 159 11.83 -9.24 5.85
CA PRO A 159 13.00 -8.68 6.56
C PRO A 159 12.89 -8.71 8.09
N GLU A 160 14.02 -8.71 8.81
CA GLU A 160 14.02 -8.70 10.27
C GLU A 160 13.22 -7.50 10.82
N GLY A 161 12.43 -7.72 11.87
CA GLY A 161 11.60 -6.67 12.44
C GLY A 161 10.35 -6.31 11.63
N ALA A 162 10.05 -7.03 10.54
CA ALA A 162 8.86 -6.79 9.69
C ALA A 162 7.59 -6.57 10.50
N LYS A 163 7.34 -7.36 11.56
CA LYS A 163 6.14 -7.22 12.39
C LYS A 163 5.97 -5.83 13.01
N GLU A 164 7.05 -5.19 13.45
CA GLU A 164 6.97 -3.84 14.04
C GLU A 164 6.82 -2.77 12.96
N LEU A 165 7.46 -2.94 11.80
CA LEU A 165 7.33 -2.04 10.65
C LEU A 165 5.90 -2.04 10.10
N LEU A 166 5.34 -3.23 9.93
CA LEU A 166 4.02 -3.45 9.35
C LEU A 166 2.86 -2.93 10.22
N ARG A 167 3.08 -2.78 11.53
CA ARG A 167 2.05 -2.26 12.45
C ARG A 167 1.63 -0.82 12.15
N TYR A 168 2.51 -0.06 11.49
CA TYR A 168 2.30 1.35 11.15
C TYR A 168 2.17 1.61 9.65
N ALA A 169 2.22 0.55 8.84
CA ALA A 169 2.24 0.62 7.39
C ALA A 169 0.82 0.79 6.80
N VAL A 170 0.23 1.93 7.11
CA VAL A 170 -1.09 2.35 6.63
C VAL A 170 -0.98 3.73 5.99
N SER A 171 -1.96 4.08 5.18
CA SER A 171 -2.05 5.39 4.54
C SER A 171 -3.08 6.28 5.24
N PRO A 172 -3.00 7.61 5.13
CA PRO A 172 -1.74 8.33 4.93
C PRO A 172 -0.83 8.17 6.15
N VAL A 173 0.44 8.57 6.02
CA VAL A 173 1.41 8.57 7.11
C VAL A 173 1.09 9.69 8.10
N SER A 174 0.79 9.32 9.35
CA SER A 174 0.56 10.29 10.41
C SER A 174 1.86 10.95 10.86
N VAL A 175 1.85 12.28 10.98
CA VAL A 175 2.98 13.11 11.45
C VAL A 175 2.54 14.06 12.57
N PRO A 176 3.47 14.55 13.40
CA PRO A 176 3.12 15.57 14.40
C PRO A 176 2.56 16.84 13.75
N LYS A 177 1.66 17.52 14.46
CA LYS A 177 1.00 18.75 13.97
C LYS A 177 1.97 19.81 13.46
N PHE A 178 3.10 20.03 14.15
CA PHE A 178 4.11 21.02 13.72
C PHE A 178 4.80 20.65 12.40
N VAL A 179 4.94 19.35 12.11
CA VAL A 179 5.47 18.86 10.81
C VAL A 179 4.43 19.05 9.73
N TRP A 180 3.17 18.72 10.02
CA TRP A 180 2.06 18.92 9.09
C TRP A 180 1.86 20.39 8.70
N ASP A 181 1.84 21.29 9.69
CA ASP A 181 1.69 22.73 9.45
C ASP A 181 2.88 23.28 8.63
N CYS A 182 4.08 22.72 8.84
CA CYS A 182 5.27 23.01 8.03
C CYS A 182 5.11 22.59 6.57
N PHE A 183 4.73 21.34 6.31
CA PHE A 183 4.44 20.86 4.96
C PHE A 183 3.35 21.67 4.27
N LYS A 184 2.27 22.01 4.99
CA LYS A 184 1.22 22.86 4.44
C LYS A 184 1.70 24.26 4.08
N THR A 185 2.55 24.84 4.92
CA THR A 185 3.14 26.16 4.64
C THR A 185 3.99 26.12 3.37
N MET A 186 4.79 25.07 3.20
CA MET A 186 5.61 24.86 2.00
C MET A 186 4.76 24.66 0.74
N GLU A 187 3.75 23.79 0.79
CA GLU A 187 2.83 23.55 -0.33
C GLU A 187 2.10 24.84 -0.75
N VAL A 188 1.62 25.64 0.21
CA VAL A 188 0.96 26.93 -0.06
C VAL A 188 1.93 27.93 -0.71
N ALA A 189 3.21 27.87 -0.36
CA ALA A 189 4.27 28.66 -1.00
C ALA A 189 4.72 28.10 -2.36
N GLY A 190 4.13 26.99 -2.84
CA GLY A 190 4.48 26.32 -4.09
C GLY A 190 5.80 25.55 -4.03
N PHE A 191 6.31 25.24 -2.83
CA PHE A 191 7.53 24.49 -2.64
C PHE A 191 7.28 22.98 -2.75
N SER A 192 8.17 22.27 -3.44
CA SER A 192 8.05 20.83 -3.65
C SER A 192 8.57 20.05 -2.45
N LEU A 193 7.78 19.09 -1.96
CA LEU A 193 8.20 18.16 -0.90
C LEU A 193 9.01 16.97 -1.46
N THR A 194 9.41 16.95 -2.72
CA THR A 194 10.03 15.75 -3.31
C THR A 194 11.47 15.48 -2.83
N ASN A 195 12.17 16.48 -2.30
CA ASN A 195 13.55 16.34 -1.83
C ASN A 195 13.64 16.63 -0.33
N TRP A 196 13.86 15.58 0.47
CA TRP A 196 13.86 15.66 1.93
C TRP A 196 14.92 16.64 2.48
N LYS A 197 16.09 16.75 1.84
CA LYS A 197 17.16 17.68 2.26
C LYS A 197 16.73 19.12 2.04
N GLU A 198 16.18 19.42 0.87
CA GLU A 198 15.67 20.75 0.54
C GLU A 198 14.49 21.12 1.46
N VAL A 199 13.64 20.16 1.84
CA VAL A 199 12.58 20.39 2.83
C VAL A 199 13.14 20.70 4.21
N ILE A 200 14.19 20.01 4.67
CA ILE A 200 14.85 20.34 5.94
C ILE A 200 15.41 21.76 5.92
N ASP A 201 16.15 22.11 4.88
CA ASP A 201 16.73 23.44 4.72
C ASP A 201 15.61 24.50 4.70
N LYS A 202 14.53 24.22 3.97
CA LYS A 202 13.38 25.13 3.88
C LYS A 202 12.64 25.27 5.21
N ALA A 203 12.51 24.21 5.99
CA ALA A 203 11.89 24.26 7.31
C ALA A 203 12.69 25.17 8.25
N VAL A 204 14.02 25.10 8.20
CA VAL A 204 14.89 25.99 8.97
C VAL A 204 14.74 27.45 8.51
N GLU A 205 14.71 27.71 7.21
CA GLU A 205 14.49 29.06 6.65
C GLU A 205 13.14 29.67 7.10
N LEU A 206 12.09 28.86 7.20
CA LEU A 206 10.75 29.28 7.62
C LEU A 206 10.63 29.45 9.15
N GLY A 207 11.70 29.24 9.91
CA GLY A 207 11.67 29.28 11.39
C GLY A 207 10.99 28.06 12.03
N GLN A 208 10.78 26.99 11.27
CA GLN A 208 10.12 25.75 11.70
C GLN A 208 11.15 24.65 11.97
N GLY A 209 12.21 24.99 12.71
CA GLY A 209 13.33 24.07 12.99
C GLY A 209 12.94 22.77 13.71
N GLU A 210 11.84 22.77 14.45
CA GLU A 210 11.29 21.54 15.07
C GLU A 210 10.87 20.50 14.02
N ALA A 211 10.30 20.96 12.89
CA ALA A 211 9.94 20.07 11.79
C ALA A 211 11.21 19.45 11.16
N ALA A 212 12.26 20.24 10.94
CA ALA A 212 13.55 19.76 10.45
C ALA A 212 14.16 18.66 11.36
N LEU A 213 14.13 18.90 12.68
CA LEU A 213 14.62 17.94 13.68
C LEU A 213 13.81 16.65 13.74
N TRP A 214 12.53 16.69 13.35
CA TRP A 214 11.71 15.48 13.24
C TRP A 214 11.96 14.73 11.94
N ILE A 215 12.05 15.43 10.81
CA ILE A 215 12.20 14.82 9.47
C ILE A 215 13.50 14.02 9.37
N GLN A 216 14.61 14.57 9.87
CA GLN A 216 15.93 13.96 9.73
C GLN A 216 16.02 12.51 10.28
N PRO A 217 15.59 12.21 11.52
CA PRO A 217 15.53 10.84 12.03
C PRO A 217 14.34 10.02 11.52
N ASN A 218 13.34 10.64 10.88
CA ASN A 218 12.14 9.97 10.35
C ASN A 218 12.11 10.00 8.81
N PHE A 219 13.26 9.91 8.15
CA PHE A 219 13.35 10.04 6.69
C PHE A 219 12.56 8.93 5.96
N ASP A 220 12.48 7.72 6.50
CA ASP A 220 11.67 6.63 5.93
C ASP A 220 10.18 7.00 5.91
N LYS A 221 9.65 7.50 7.03
CA LYS A 221 8.25 7.98 7.11
C LYS A 221 7.99 9.14 6.17
N TYR A 222 9.00 9.99 5.97
CA TYR A 222 8.91 11.07 5.00
C TYR A 222 8.77 10.52 3.57
N PHE A 223 9.62 9.57 3.17
CA PHE A 223 9.52 8.93 1.85
C PHE A 223 8.18 8.21 1.68
N ASP A 224 7.75 7.44 2.67
CA ASP A 224 6.44 6.79 2.69
C ASP A 224 5.31 7.81 2.50
N GLY A 225 5.38 8.96 3.18
CA GLY A 225 4.36 9.99 3.08
C GLY A 225 4.36 10.76 1.75
N LEU A 226 5.46 10.75 0.99
CA LEU A 226 5.44 11.28 -0.38
C LEU A 226 4.58 10.42 -1.32
N GLU A 227 4.55 9.11 -1.11
CA GLU A 227 3.73 8.19 -1.90
C GLU A 227 2.31 8.07 -1.33
N ARG A 228 2.20 7.79 -0.03
CA ARG A 228 0.96 7.46 0.66
C ARG A 228 0.22 8.69 1.16
N GLY A 229 0.91 9.80 1.30
CA GLY A 229 0.40 11.04 1.89
C GLY A 229 0.77 11.27 3.32
N PHE A 230 0.62 12.51 3.74
CA PHE A 230 0.73 12.91 5.14
C PHE A 230 -0.64 13.29 5.70
N GLU A 231 -0.85 12.99 6.97
CA GLU A 231 -1.89 13.58 7.81
C GLU A 231 -1.31 13.90 9.19
N PHE A 232 -1.99 14.72 10.00
CA PHE A 232 -1.52 14.97 11.37
C PHE A 232 -2.18 14.02 12.37
N GLU A 233 -1.44 13.61 13.40
CA GLU A 233 -1.97 12.89 14.56
C GLU A 233 -2.94 13.82 15.34
N GLY A 234 -4.22 13.45 15.37
CA GLY A 234 -5.28 14.18 16.09
C GLY A 234 -5.32 13.88 17.58
#